data_AF-A0A1H9KGH9-F1
#
_entry.id   AF-A0A1H9KGH9-F1
#
_cell.length_a   1.000
_cell.length_b   1.000
_cell.length_c   1.000
_cell.angle_alpha   90.00
_cell.angle_beta   90.00
_cell.angle_gamma   90.00
#
_symmetry.space_group_name_H-M   'P 1'
#
loop_
_entity.id
_entity.type
_entity.pdbx_description
1 polymer ?
#
loop_
_entity_poly.entity_id
_entity_poly.type
_entity_poly.pdbx_seq_one_letter_code
_entity_poly.pdbx_strand_id
1 'polypeptide(L)'
;MHVVRGGKRLARTRHHLAAAQLTEAGWRQRWEAERWFLKADGESGKRFGNETIRVSPDGGVSIKLPVPLAEYANAPHGRYVLAGRAGFAHRGQEWADLVEADRAVAYRIHYDTARGRWYLTASWQIPASRTVPMAAALADGVIGVDMNADHLAAVRLDTHGNPTGRPHRFFYDLSGTAQHRDAQVRHALTRLLHWARTCGVKAIAVEDLDFTAEKTRERHGRKRRFRQLVSGMPTGRLRARLTSMADRTGITVIAVDPAYTSRWGAQHWHKPLSGDTRKTTRHDAAAVAIGRRAQGYPIRRRTTPPPAHRSDAQGHRTVQAGPGALGREGPRPRVPGPRTRCAPPDRGTYAGDQSAQHRSERSAEHGSWQQESLPLSS
;
A
#
# COMPACT_ATOMS: atom_id res chain seq x y z
N MET A 1 -30.16 -0.89 12.72
CA MET A 1 -28.76 -1.38 12.71
C MET A 1 -28.60 -2.36 13.87
N HIS A 2 -28.37 -3.67 13.64
CA HIS A 2 -28.23 -4.63 14.74
C HIS A 2 -26.78 -4.63 15.26
N VAL A 3 -26.55 -4.06 16.44
CA VAL A 3 -25.25 -4.07 17.11
C VAL A 3 -25.13 -5.34 17.93
N VAL A 4 -24.18 -6.20 17.58
CA VAL A 4 -23.89 -7.43 18.34
C VAL A 4 -22.65 -7.19 19.18
N ARG A 5 -22.84 -6.84 20.47
CA ARG A 5 -21.76 -6.79 21.46
C ARG A 5 -21.13 -8.19 21.58
N GLY A 6 -19.80 -8.30 21.50
CA GLY A 6 -19.09 -9.60 21.42
C GLY A 6 -18.77 -10.07 19.99
N GLY A 7 -19.22 -9.34 18.97
CA GLY A 7 -18.79 -9.51 17.58
C GLY A 7 -19.65 -10.46 16.74
N LYS A 8 -20.05 -9.99 15.55
CA LYS A 8 -20.87 -10.75 14.58
C LYS A 8 -20.30 -12.12 14.22
N ARG A 9 -18.97 -12.25 14.20
CA ARG A 9 -18.28 -13.50 13.88
C ARG A 9 -18.51 -14.56 14.95
N LEU A 10 -18.32 -14.23 16.23
CA LEU A 10 -18.55 -15.19 17.32
C LEU A 10 -20.03 -15.57 17.43
N ALA A 11 -20.95 -14.63 17.20
CA ALA A 11 -22.38 -14.93 17.12
C ALA A 11 -22.67 -15.99 16.05
N ARG A 12 -22.10 -15.84 14.85
CA ARG A 12 -22.22 -16.85 13.78
C ARG A 12 -21.55 -18.18 14.13
N THR A 13 -20.39 -18.13 14.79
CA THR A 13 -19.67 -19.33 15.23
C THR A 13 -20.48 -20.17 16.22
N ARG A 14 -21.40 -19.58 16.99
CA ARG A 14 -22.31 -20.32 17.89
C ARG A 14 -23.11 -21.41 17.17
N HIS A 15 -23.46 -21.19 15.90
CA HIS A 15 -24.22 -22.14 15.09
C HIS A 15 -23.33 -23.14 14.33
N HIS A 16 -22.00 -22.95 14.36
CA HIS A 16 -21.03 -23.75 13.63
C HIS A 16 -19.85 -24.17 14.53
N LEU A 17 -20.16 -24.55 15.78
CA LEU A 17 -19.17 -24.88 16.80
C LEU A 17 -18.26 -26.05 16.41
N ALA A 18 -18.81 -27.11 15.81
CA ALA A 18 -18.05 -28.26 15.34
C ALA A 18 -17.03 -27.86 14.25
N ALA A 19 -17.44 -27.06 13.27
CA ALA A 19 -16.55 -26.55 12.21
C ALA A 19 -15.47 -25.60 12.76
N ALA A 20 -15.76 -24.91 13.86
CA ALA A 20 -14.81 -24.04 14.54
C ALA A 20 -13.96 -24.77 15.60
N GLN A 21 -14.14 -26.10 15.76
CA GLN A 21 -13.47 -26.92 16.77
C GLN A 21 -13.58 -26.30 18.17
N LEU A 22 -14.79 -25.84 18.53
CA LEU A 22 -15.04 -25.11 19.76
C LEU A 22 -16.19 -25.75 20.54
N THR A 23 -16.02 -25.92 21.84
CA THR A 23 -17.12 -26.34 22.72
C THR A 23 -18.05 -25.15 23.00
N GLU A 24 -19.29 -25.41 23.42
CA GLU A 24 -20.20 -24.33 23.83
C GLU A 24 -19.62 -23.53 25.01
N ALA A 25 -19.04 -24.21 26.00
CA ALA A 25 -18.40 -23.56 27.13
C ALA A 25 -17.22 -22.66 26.68
N GLY A 26 -16.35 -23.17 25.80
CA GLY A 26 -15.26 -22.39 25.24
C GLY A 26 -15.72 -21.22 24.37
N TRP A 27 -16.85 -21.37 23.68
CA TRP A 27 -17.51 -20.28 22.99
C TRP A 27 -18.03 -19.21 23.95
N ARG A 28 -18.72 -19.62 25.01
CA ARG A 28 -19.32 -18.70 25.99
C ARG A 28 -18.25 -17.87 26.69
N GLN A 29 -17.16 -18.50 27.10
CA GLN A 29 -16.01 -17.81 27.68
C GLN A 29 -15.43 -16.75 26.71
N ARG A 30 -15.23 -17.11 25.44
CA ARG A 30 -14.75 -16.16 24.41
C ARG A 30 -15.73 -15.01 24.18
N TRP A 31 -17.01 -15.34 24.16
CA TRP A 31 -18.09 -14.39 23.95
C TRP A 31 -18.13 -13.35 25.07
N GLU A 32 -18.06 -13.77 26.33
CA GLU A 32 -18.01 -12.88 27.49
C GLU A 32 -16.74 -12.03 27.51
N ALA A 33 -15.58 -12.66 27.30
CA ALA A 33 -14.29 -11.97 27.30
C ALA A 33 -14.16 -10.88 26.22
N GLU A 34 -14.77 -11.05 25.04
CA GLU A 34 -14.80 -10.00 23.99
C GLU A 34 -15.55 -8.73 24.43
N ARG A 35 -16.30 -8.79 25.52
CA ARG A 35 -16.95 -7.62 26.14
C ARG A 35 -16.11 -7.03 27.27
N TRP A 36 -15.07 -7.73 27.73
CA TRP A 36 -14.15 -7.26 28.75
C TRP A 36 -13.09 -6.39 28.10
N PHE A 37 -13.48 -5.17 27.76
CA PHE A 37 -12.53 -4.17 27.28
C PHE A 37 -12.83 -2.79 27.85
N LEU A 38 -11.78 -1.99 27.98
CA LEU A 38 -11.85 -0.55 28.20
C LEU A 38 -11.10 0.13 27.06
N LYS A 39 -11.71 1.10 26.40
CA LYS A 39 -11.08 1.88 25.34
C LYS A 39 -11.16 3.36 25.68
N ALA A 40 -10.07 4.08 25.45
CA ALA A 40 -10.03 5.53 25.49
C ALA A 40 -9.37 6.06 24.22
N ASP A 41 -9.95 7.07 23.61
CA ASP A 41 -9.34 7.78 22.48
C ASP A 41 -8.26 8.74 23.00
N GLY A 42 -7.27 9.02 22.15
CA GLY A 42 -6.14 9.88 22.51
C GLY A 42 -6.47 11.36 22.35
N GLU A 43 -5.87 12.18 23.21
CA GLU A 43 -6.05 13.62 23.25
C GLU A 43 -4.68 14.29 23.31
N SER A 44 -4.35 15.13 22.32
CA SER A 44 -3.07 15.84 22.32
C SER A 44 -3.10 16.96 23.37
N GLY A 45 -1.98 17.16 24.07
CA GLY A 45 -1.83 18.12 25.16
C GLY A 45 -2.37 17.62 26.51
N LYS A 46 -2.97 16.42 26.56
CA LYS A 46 -3.22 15.72 27.83
C LYS A 46 -1.97 14.97 28.22
N ARG A 47 -1.72 14.90 29.54
CA ARG A 47 -0.59 14.14 30.08
C ARG A 47 -0.59 12.71 29.55
N PHE A 48 0.51 12.30 28.94
CA PHE A 48 0.71 11.01 28.27
C PHE A 48 -0.26 10.74 27.12
N GLY A 49 -0.81 11.79 26.51
CA GLY A 49 -1.62 11.71 25.30
C GLY A 49 -3.04 11.19 25.48
N ASN A 50 -3.52 11.02 26.72
CA ASN A 50 -4.83 10.44 27.01
C ASN A 50 -5.30 10.79 28.44
N GLU A 51 -6.53 11.30 28.60
CA GLU A 51 -7.04 11.62 29.94
C GLU A 51 -7.52 10.38 30.70
N THR A 52 -8.21 9.45 30.02
CA THR A 52 -8.84 8.30 30.68
C THR A 52 -7.83 7.21 31.03
N ILE A 53 -7.01 6.76 30.07
CA ILE A 53 -6.01 5.70 30.27
C ILE A 53 -4.63 6.32 30.07
N ARG A 54 -3.91 6.57 31.15
CA ARG A 54 -2.55 7.08 31.11
C ARG A 54 -1.55 5.96 31.25
N VAL A 55 -0.55 5.96 30.39
CA VAL A 55 0.57 5.02 30.46
C VAL A 55 1.85 5.83 30.51
N SER A 56 2.59 5.73 31.60
CA SER A 56 3.88 6.42 31.75
C SER A 56 4.98 5.68 30.99
N PRO A 57 6.09 6.35 30.62
CA PRO A 57 7.20 5.73 29.89
C PRO A 57 7.82 4.50 30.57
N ASP A 58 7.79 4.45 31.91
CA ASP A 58 8.24 3.30 32.72
C ASP A 58 7.21 2.14 32.78
N GLY A 59 6.10 2.27 32.06
CA GLY A 59 5.07 1.24 31.92
C GLY A 59 3.97 1.27 32.98
N GLY A 60 3.94 2.28 33.86
CA GLY A 60 2.86 2.45 34.83
C GLY A 60 1.53 2.76 34.13
N VAL A 61 0.46 2.04 34.44
CA VAL A 61 -0.86 2.25 33.85
C VAL A 61 -1.82 2.79 34.90
N SER A 62 -2.47 3.92 34.61
CA SER A 62 -3.52 4.48 35.46
C SER A 62 -4.78 4.81 34.68
N ILE A 63 -5.93 4.53 35.29
CA ILE A 63 -7.24 4.71 34.69
C ILE A 63 -8.02 5.73 35.51
N LYS A 64 -8.58 6.75 34.86
CA LYS A 64 -9.51 7.68 35.52
C LYS A 64 -10.86 6.99 35.68
N LEU A 65 -11.32 6.88 36.92
CA LEU A 65 -12.59 6.24 37.23
C LEU A 65 -13.74 7.26 37.10
N PRO A 66 -14.91 6.84 36.58
CA PRO A 66 -16.12 7.65 36.66
C PRO A 66 -16.61 7.72 38.11
N VAL A 67 -17.44 8.71 38.42
CA VAL A 67 -17.98 8.96 39.78
C VAL A 67 -18.54 7.71 40.47
N PRO A 68 -19.33 6.84 39.81
CA PRO A 68 -19.87 5.64 40.45
C PRO A 68 -18.83 4.61 40.89
N LEU A 69 -17.58 4.72 40.41
CA LEU A 69 -16.48 3.84 40.76
C LEU A 69 -15.42 4.55 41.60
N ALA A 70 -15.69 5.76 42.10
CA ALA A 70 -14.71 6.59 42.79
C ALA A 70 -14.14 5.91 44.05
N GLU A 71 -14.93 5.09 44.74
CA GLU A 71 -14.51 4.33 45.93
C GLU A 71 -13.37 3.34 45.65
N TYR A 72 -13.24 2.87 44.41
CA TYR A 72 -12.18 1.94 44.02
C TYR A 72 -10.85 2.65 43.72
N ALA A 73 -10.82 3.98 43.63
CA ALA A 73 -9.61 4.72 43.31
C ALA A 73 -8.52 4.46 44.37
N ASN A 74 -7.34 4.06 43.90
CA ASN A 74 -6.17 3.79 44.75
C ASN A 74 -5.06 4.85 44.57
N ALA A 75 -5.35 5.91 43.83
CA ALA A 75 -4.42 7.01 43.55
C ALA A 75 -5.16 8.37 43.45
N PRO A 76 -4.44 9.50 43.62
CA PRO A 76 -5.03 10.83 43.54
C PRO A 76 -5.77 11.12 42.24
N HIS A 77 -6.71 12.07 42.29
CA HIS A 77 -7.54 12.51 41.15
C HIS A 77 -8.51 11.42 40.63
N GLY A 78 -8.99 10.55 41.52
CA GLY A 78 -9.96 9.50 41.17
C GLY A 78 -9.40 8.47 40.20
N ARG A 79 -8.11 8.12 40.36
CA ARG A 79 -7.43 7.19 39.47
C ARG A 79 -7.23 5.83 40.11
N TYR A 80 -7.25 4.81 39.26
CA TYR A 80 -6.88 3.44 39.57
C TYR A 80 -5.58 3.07 38.86
N VAL A 81 -4.51 2.86 39.62
CA VAL A 81 -3.22 2.38 39.13
C VAL A 81 -3.24 0.86 39.11
N LEU A 82 -2.94 0.26 37.96
CA LEU A 82 -2.83 -1.19 37.82
C LEU A 82 -1.52 -1.68 38.45
N ALA A 83 -1.55 -2.83 39.10
CA ALA A 83 -0.36 -3.45 39.69
C ALA A 83 0.65 -3.90 38.63
N GLY A 84 0.17 -4.30 37.45
CA GLY A 84 1.00 -4.73 36.33
C GLY A 84 1.54 -3.54 35.53
N ARG A 85 2.80 -3.65 35.07
CA ARG A 85 3.40 -2.71 34.13
C ARG A 85 3.12 -3.13 32.68
N ALA A 86 2.88 -2.14 31.82
CA ALA A 86 2.76 -2.34 30.38
C ALA A 86 4.12 -2.13 29.70
N GLY A 87 4.42 -2.96 28.71
CA GLY A 87 5.60 -2.82 27.86
C GLY A 87 5.26 -3.03 26.40
N PHE A 88 5.84 -2.21 25.53
CA PHE A 88 5.64 -2.29 24.08
C PHE A 88 6.95 -2.69 23.40
N ALA A 89 7.13 -3.98 23.11
CA ALA A 89 8.33 -4.48 22.43
C ALA A 89 8.45 -3.95 21.00
N HIS A 90 7.33 -3.78 20.31
CA HIS A 90 7.29 -3.26 18.95
C HIS A 90 6.93 -1.77 18.97
N ARG A 91 7.80 -0.92 18.40
CA ARG A 91 7.67 0.55 18.37
C ARG A 91 7.59 1.19 19.76
N GLY A 92 8.24 0.58 20.76
CA GLY A 92 8.29 1.08 22.12
C GLY A 92 8.88 2.49 22.20
N GLN A 93 10.00 2.74 21.50
CA GLN A 93 10.63 4.07 21.51
C GLN A 93 9.72 5.13 20.89
N GLU A 94 9.18 4.87 19.68
CA GLU A 94 8.26 5.82 19.03
C GLU A 94 7.04 6.12 19.91
N TRP A 95 6.54 5.10 20.62
CA TRP A 95 5.45 5.29 21.57
C TRP A 95 5.88 6.15 22.77
N ALA A 96 7.06 5.90 23.34
CA ALA A 96 7.60 6.68 24.45
C ALA A 96 7.77 8.15 24.06
N ASP A 97 8.35 8.43 22.89
CA ASP A 97 8.53 9.79 22.37
C ASP A 97 7.19 10.54 22.25
N LEU A 98 6.12 9.84 21.84
CA LEU A 98 4.77 10.43 21.76
C LEU A 98 4.19 10.74 23.13
N VAL A 99 4.37 9.83 24.08
CA VAL A 99 3.87 9.96 25.46
C VAL A 99 4.61 11.08 26.19
N GLU A 100 5.93 11.17 26.04
CA GLU A 100 6.76 12.24 26.60
C GLU A 100 6.39 13.62 26.02
N ALA A 101 5.99 13.66 24.75
CA ALA A 101 5.52 14.87 24.08
C ALA A 101 4.00 15.12 24.23
N ASP A 102 3.30 14.39 25.09
CA ASP A 102 1.86 14.51 25.33
C ASP A 102 1.00 14.46 24.04
N ARG A 103 1.43 13.68 23.06
CA ARG A 103 0.73 13.51 21.77
C ARG A 103 -0.38 12.47 21.89
N ALA A 104 -1.49 12.68 21.20
CA ALA A 104 -2.65 11.79 21.26
C ALA A 104 -2.31 10.30 21.01
N VAL A 105 -2.53 9.47 22.03
CA VAL A 105 -2.44 8.00 21.94
C VAL A 105 -3.74 7.39 22.47
N ALA A 106 -4.41 6.62 21.62
CA ALA A 106 -5.58 5.84 22.01
C ALA A 106 -5.14 4.50 22.62
N TYR A 107 -5.83 4.07 23.66
CA TYR A 107 -5.54 2.82 24.35
C TYR A 107 -6.75 1.89 24.39
N ARG A 108 -6.49 0.58 24.33
CA ARG A 108 -7.48 -0.48 24.56
C ARG A 108 -6.90 -1.54 25.49
N ILE A 109 -7.52 -1.70 26.64
CA ILE A 109 -7.30 -2.84 27.55
C ILE A 109 -8.29 -3.93 27.18
N HIS A 110 -7.84 -5.17 27.00
CA HIS A 110 -8.72 -6.30 26.70
C HIS A 110 -8.10 -7.63 27.13
N TYR A 111 -8.94 -8.63 27.36
CA TYR A 111 -8.50 -9.99 27.73
C TYR A 111 -8.44 -10.91 26.50
N ASP A 112 -7.31 -11.60 26.31
CA ASP A 112 -7.14 -12.63 25.28
C ASP A 112 -7.31 -14.02 25.91
N THR A 113 -8.47 -14.62 25.67
CA THR A 113 -8.79 -15.97 26.18
C THR A 113 -7.88 -17.08 25.65
N ALA A 114 -7.29 -16.92 24.46
CA ALA A 114 -6.45 -17.97 23.89
C ALA A 114 -5.08 -18.03 24.58
N ARG A 115 -4.63 -16.90 25.15
CA ARG A 115 -3.35 -16.78 25.85
C ARG A 115 -3.49 -16.60 27.35
N GLY A 116 -4.71 -16.50 27.85
CA GLY A 116 -5.01 -16.33 29.27
C GLY A 116 -4.42 -15.05 29.88
N ARG A 117 -4.31 -13.96 29.11
CA ARG A 117 -3.64 -12.73 29.57
C ARG A 117 -4.31 -11.45 29.09
N TRP A 118 -4.17 -10.40 29.89
CA TRP A 118 -4.59 -9.05 29.55
C TRP A 118 -3.58 -8.38 28.61
N TYR A 119 -4.09 -7.59 27.68
CA TYR A 119 -3.31 -6.81 26.74
C TYR A 119 -3.72 -5.35 26.77
N LEU A 120 -2.71 -4.49 26.68
CA LEU A 120 -2.85 -3.08 26.39
C LEU A 120 -2.40 -2.83 24.95
N THR A 121 -3.28 -2.30 24.12
CA THR A 121 -2.96 -1.90 22.74
C THR A 121 -2.94 -0.38 22.66
N ALA A 122 -1.84 0.18 22.19
CA ALA A 122 -1.68 1.59 21.87
C ALA A 122 -1.93 1.83 20.38
N SER A 123 -2.55 2.94 20.02
CA SER A 123 -2.84 3.35 18.64
C SER A 123 -2.70 4.85 18.50
N TRP A 124 -1.96 5.29 17.48
CA TRP A 124 -1.69 6.69 17.22
C TRP A 124 -1.63 6.96 15.73
N GLN A 125 -1.78 8.22 15.34
CA GLN A 125 -1.61 8.64 13.96
C GLN A 125 -0.12 8.75 13.63
N ILE A 126 0.27 8.13 12.52
CA ILE A 126 1.59 8.32 11.92
C ILE A 126 1.43 9.50 10.95
N PRO A 127 2.17 10.61 11.13
CA PRO A 127 2.13 11.72 10.19
C PRO A 127 2.43 11.22 8.78
N ALA A 128 1.69 11.70 7.78
CA ALA A 128 2.02 11.41 6.39
C ALA A 128 3.41 11.97 6.08
N SER A 129 4.30 11.16 5.53
CA SER A 129 5.60 11.64 5.09
C SER A 129 5.44 12.73 4.03
N ARG A 130 6.32 13.74 4.08
CA ARG A 130 6.36 14.79 3.06
C ARG A 130 6.58 14.14 1.69
N THR A 131 5.72 14.50 0.72
CA THR A 131 5.85 14.04 -0.65
C THR A 131 7.16 14.54 -1.25
N VAL A 132 8.02 13.61 -1.67
CA VAL A 132 9.26 13.93 -2.38
C VAL A 132 8.93 14.18 -3.86
N PRO A 133 9.44 15.26 -4.49
CA PRO A 133 9.28 15.46 -5.92
C PRO A 133 9.82 14.27 -6.72
N MET A 134 9.13 13.89 -7.80
CA MET A 134 9.50 12.71 -8.61
C MET A 134 10.96 12.74 -9.07
N ALA A 135 11.46 13.91 -9.48
CA ALA A 135 12.85 14.08 -9.90
C ALA A 135 13.85 13.76 -8.77
N ALA A 136 13.55 14.16 -7.53
CA ALA A 136 14.39 13.88 -6.37
C ALA A 136 14.34 12.39 -5.96
N ALA A 137 13.19 11.73 -6.15
CA ALA A 137 13.07 10.29 -5.90
C ALA A 137 13.87 9.45 -6.90
N LEU A 138 13.94 9.90 -8.16
CA LEU A 138 14.61 9.21 -9.27
C LEU A 138 16.08 9.62 -9.47
N ALA A 139 16.61 10.55 -8.66
CA ALA A 139 17.96 11.12 -8.81
C ALA A 139 19.07 10.07 -8.79
N ASP A 140 18.89 8.99 -8.03
CA ASP A 140 19.85 7.90 -7.87
C ASP A 140 19.48 6.65 -8.73
N GLY A 141 18.56 6.81 -9.67
CA GLY A 141 17.96 5.73 -10.46
C GLY A 141 16.71 5.15 -9.80
N VAL A 142 16.30 3.95 -10.24
CA VAL A 142 15.08 3.28 -9.77
C VAL A 142 15.25 1.78 -9.71
N ILE A 143 14.57 1.12 -8.78
CA ILE A 143 14.42 -0.34 -8.77
C ILE A 143 13.08 -0.70 -9.37
N GLY A 144 13.08 -1.35 -10.54
CA GLY A 144 11.87 -1.93 -11.12
C GLY A 144 11.59 -3.31 -10.52
N VAL A 145 10.32 -3.59 -10.20
CA VAL A 145 9.91 -4.85 -9.56
C VAL A 145 8.73 -5.48 -10.29
N ASP A 146 8.93 -6.69 -10.84
CA ASP A 146 7.86 -7.57 -11.33
C ASP A 146 7.46 -8.57 -10.24
N MET A 147 6.15 -8.70 -10.04
CA MET A 147 5.57 -9.61 -9.06
C MET A 147 5.13 -10.93 -9.69
N ASN A 148 5.59 -12.05 -9.12
CA ASN A 148 5.33 -13.41 -9.59
C ASN A 148 4.67 -14.28 -8.52
N ALA A 149 4.40 -15.56 -8.82
CA ALA A 149 3.66 -16.42 -7.89
C ALA A 149 4.47 -16.84 -6.66
N ASP A 150 5.80 -16.81 -6.79
CA ASP A 150 6.79 -17.41 -5.90
C ASP A 150 7.91 -16.42 -5.51
N HIS A 151 8.01 -15.26 -6.19
CA HIS A 151 9.03 -14.25 -5.90
C HIS A 151 8.69 -12.85 -6.39
N LEU A 152 9.41 -11.85 -5.87
CA LEU A 152 9.60 -10.54 -6.50
C LEU A 152 10.86 -10.58 -7.34
N ALA A 153 10.78 -10.26 -8.63
CA ALA A 153 11.93 -10.07 -9.50
C ALA A 153 12.25 -8.57 -9.55
N ALA A 154 13.44 -8.19 -9.08
CA ALA A 154 13.84 -6.81 -8.94
C ALA A 154 15.11 -6.52 -9.75
N VAL A 155 15.12 -5.41 -10.47
CA VAL A 155 16.27 -4.95 -11.25
C VAL A 155 16.51 -3.49 -10.93
N ARG A 156 17.76 -3.13 -10.65
CA ARG A 156 18.19 -1.74 -10.49
C ARG A 156 18.43 -1.14 -11.86
N LEU A 157 17.97 0.08 -12.07
CA LEU A 157 18.21 0.87 -13.27
C LEU A 157 18.95 2.16 -12.87
N ASP A 158 19.90 2.59 -13.69
CA ASP A 158 20.52 3.91 -13.57
C ASP A 158 19.54 5.04 -13.94
N THR A 159 19.97 6.29 -13.83
CA THR A 159 19.17 7.49 -14.18
C THR A 159 18.76 7.55 -15.66
N HIS A 160 19.38 6.75 -16.53
CA HIS A 160 19.10 6.65 -17.97
C HIS A 160 18.23 5.43 -18.32
N GLY A 161 17.79 4.68 -17.32
CA GLY A 161 16.95 3.50 -17.48
C GLY A 161 17.69 2.28 -18.01
N ASN A 162 19.02 2.22 -17.88
CA ASN A 162 19.80 1.04 -18.18
C ASN A 162 19.88 0.14 -16.94
N PRO A 163 19.68 -1.18 -17.07
CA PRO A 163 19.82 -2.10 -15.94
C PRO A 163 21.27 -2.15 -15.44
N THR A 164 21.45 -2.02 -14.13
CA THR A 164 22.75 -2.06 -13.45
C THR A 164 22.82 -3.24 -12.47
N GLY A 165 24.00 -3.85 -12.37
CA GLY A 165 24.21 -5.00 -11.48
C GLY A 165 23.44 -6.27 -11.89
N ARG A 166 23.32 -7.22 -10.96
CA ARG A 166 22.59 -8.48 -11.16
C ARG A 166 21.11 -8.31 -10.75
N PRO A 167 20.17 -9.04 -11.37
CA PRO A 167 18.78 -9.05 -10.91
C PRO A 167 18.72 -9.73 -9.54
N HIS A 168 17.84 -9.24 -8.67
CA HIS A 168 17.61 -9.83 -7.36
C HIS A 168 16.23 -10.49 -7.31
N ARG A 169 16.15 -11.65 -6.65
CA ARG A 169 14.90 -12.37 -6.44
C ARG A 169 14.61 -12.49 -4.96
N PHE A 170 13.42 -12.07 -4.57
CA PHE A 170 12.93 -12.18 -3.20
C PHE A 170 11.82 -13.23 -3.17
N PHE A 171 12.21 -14.46 -2.89
CA PHE A 171 11.30 -15.61 -2.85
C PHE A 171 10.39 -15.57 -1.63
N TYR A 172 9.21 -16.13 -1.79
CA TYR A 172 8.22 -16.36 -0.74
C TYR A 172 7.40 -17.61 -1.05
N ASP A 173 6.90 -18.26 0.00
CA ASP A 173 5.95 -19.34 -0.14
C ASP A 173 4.52 -18.82 0.14
N LEU A 174 3.63 -18.96 -0.84
CA LEU A 174 2.22 -18.60 -0.69
C LEU A 174 1.33 -19.80 -0.35
N SER A 175 1.88 -20.84 0.26
CA SER A 175 1.16 -21.95 0.86
C SER A 175 0.60 -21.59 2.25
N GLY A 176 -0.35 -22.40 2.74
CA GLY A 176 -0.89 -22.27 4.10
C GLY A 176 -1.91 -21.14 4.30
N THR A 177 -2.02 -20.70 5.55
CA THR A 177 -3.07 -19.76 5.99
C THR A 177 -2.87 -18.36 5.42
N ALA A 178 -3.93 -17.54 5.38
CA ALA A 178 -3.82 -16.14 4.95
C ALA A 178 -2.78 -15.36 5.76
N GLN A 179 -2.68 -15.62 7.08
CA GLN A 179 -1.70 -15.00 7.97
C GLN A 179 -0.26 -15.42 7.64
N HIS A 180 -0.03 -16.70 7.33
CA HIS A 180 1.29 -17.19 6.96
C HIS A 180 1.76 -16.54 5.66
N ARG A 181 0.91 -16.55 4.64
CA ARG A 181 1.21 -15.95 3.34
C ARG A 181 1.47 -14.44 3.46
N ASP A 182 0.71 -13.75 4.29
CA ASP A 182 0.93 -12.34 4.62
C ASP A 182 2.32 -12.11 5.23
N ALA A 183 2.73 -12.97 6.17
CA ALA A 183 4.06 -12.89 6.79
C ALA A 183 5.19 -13.12 5.78
N GLN A 184 5.04 -14.10 4.89
CA GLN A 184 6.01 -14.41 3.83
C GLN A 184 6.20 -13.22 2.88
N VAL A 185 5.10 -12.62 2.45
CA VAL A 185 5.12 -11.41 1.62
C VAL A 185 5.80 -10.25 2.34
N ARG A 186 5.49 -10.00 3.62
CA ARG A 186 6.16 -8.94 4.40
C ARG A 186 7.66 -9.18 4.50
N HIS A 187 8.08 -10.41 4.72
CA HIS A 187 9.50 -10.76 4.79
C HIS A 187 10.22 -10.46 3.47
N ALA A 188 9.62 -10.82 2.33
CA ALA A 188 10.18 -10.51 1.01
C ALA A 188 10.27 -8.99 0.76
N LEU A 189 9.25 -8.21 1.14
CA LEU A 189 9.25 -6.74 1.02
C LEU A 189 10.31 -6.10 1.91
N THR A 190 10.51 -6.57 3.14
CA THR A 190 11.58 -6.08 4.02
C THR A 190 12.95 -6.25 3.36
N ARG A 191 13.22 -7.45 2.80
CA ARG A 191 14.46 -7.72 2.08
C ARG A 191 14.64 -6.83 0.85
N LEU A 192 13.58 -6.58 0.10
CA LEU A 192 13.57 -5.65 -1.04
C LEU A 192 13.93 -4.22 -0.61
N LEU A 193 13.30 -3.70 0.45
CA LEU A 193 13.57 -2.34 0.95
C LEU A 193 14.98 -2.20 1.51
N HIS A 194 15.48 -3.22 2.22
CA HIS A 194 16.86 -3.24 2.68
C HIS A 194 17.84 -3.20 1.50
N TRP A 195 17.60 -4.01 0.47
CA TRP A 195 18.43 -4.00 -0.73
C TRP A 195 18.40 -2.64 -1.44
N ALA A 196 17.23 -2.02 -1.58
CA ALA A 196 17.10 -0.69 -2.17
C ALA A 196 17.92 0.36 -1.41
N ARG A 197 17.89 0.32 -0.07
CA ARG A 197 18.71 1.18 0.78
C ARG A 197 20.21 0.92 0.60
N THR A 198 20.63 -0.34 0.54
CA THR A 198 22.04 -0.70 0.27
C THR A 198 22.51 -0.22 -1.10
N CYS A 199 21.63 -0.20 -2.10
CA CYS A 199 21.93 0.35 -3.42
C CYS A 199 21.94 1.89 -3.48
N GLY A 200 21.53 2.58 -2.40
CA GLY A 200 21.37 4.04 -2.37
C GLY A 200 20.19 4.55 -3.21
N VAL A 201 19.24 3.68 -3.58
CA VAL A 201 18.11 4.04 -4.46
C VAL A 201 16.92 4.45 -3.61
N LYS A 202 16.31 5.60 -3.93
CA LYS A 202 15.17 6.19 -3.21
C LYS A 202 13.82 5.93 -3.89
N ALA A 203 13.80 5.22 -5.01
CA ALA A 203 12.57 4.90 -5.75
C ALA A 203 12.45 3.42 -6.10
N ILE A 204 11.27 2.86 -5.84
CA ILE A 204 10.88 1.51 -6.29
C ILE A 204 9.66 1.65 -7.20
N ALA A 205 9.77 1.13 -8.42
CA ALA A 205 8.70 1.07 -9.40
C ALA A 205 8.01 -0.30 -9.37
N VAL A 206 6.69 -0.32 -9.26
CA VAL A 206 5.85 -1.51 -9.27
C VAL A 206 4.68 -1.33 -10.24
N GLU A 207 4.20 -2.43 -10.84
CA GLU A 207 2.94 -2.40 -11.57
C GLU A 207 1.78 -1.99 -10.66
N ASP A 208 0.89 -1.14 -11.17
CA ASP A 208 -0.39 -0.83 -10.52
C ASP A 208 -1.34 -2.02 -10.67
N LEU A 209 -1.14 -2.99 -9.79
CA LEU A 209 -1.99 -4.16 -9.70
C LEU A 209 -3.06 -3.90 -8.62
N ASP A 210 -4.27 -3.57 -9.06
CA ASP A 210 -5.43 -3.64 -8.19
C ASP A 210 -5.88 -5.11 -8.05
N PHE A 211 -5.66 -5.66 -6.85
CA PHE A 211 -6.01 -7.04 -6.50
C PHE A 211 -7.45 -7.16 -5.98
N THR A 212 -8.18 -6.04 -5.87
CA THR A 212 -9.60 -5.97 -5.50
C THR A 212 -10.47 -6.17 -6.73
N ALA A 213 -10.50 -7.39 -7.26
CA ALA A 213 -11.55 -7.92 -8.14
C ALA A 213 -12.15 -6.96 -9.20
N GLU A 214 -11.54 -6.85 -10.38
CA GLU A 214 -12.32 -6.74 -11.61
C GLU A 214 -12.56 -8.13 -12.22
N LYS A 215 -13.84 -8.51 -12.28
CA LYS A 215 -14.36 -9.74 -12.91
C LYS A 215 -14.59 -9.57 -14.42
N THR A 216 -13.91 -8.64 -15.10
CA THR A 216 -14.05 -8.47 -16.56
C THR A 216 -13.20 -9.53 -17.28
N ARG A 217 -13.90 -10.32 -18.09
CA ARG A 217 -13.62 -11.71 -18.43
C ARG A 217 -12.57 -11.92 -19.53
N GLU A 218 -11.87 -10.89 -20.00
CA GLU A 218 -11.16 -11.00 -21.30
C GLU A 218 -9.69 -10.56 -21.38
N ARG A 219 -8.99 -10.23 -20.27
CA ARG A 219 -7.56 -9.81 -20.39
C ARG A 219 -6.53 -10.44 -19.45
N HIS A 220 -6.92 -11.34 -18.54
CA HIS A 220 -6.09 -11.56 -17.34
C HIS A 220 -5.80 -13.04 -16.97
N GLY A 221 -5.46 -13.88 -17.97
CA GLY A 221 -5.29 -15.31 -17.78
C GLY A 221 -4.12 -15.76 -16.88
N ARG A 222 -2.97 -15.05 -16.86
CA ARG A 222 -1.72 -15.63 -16.33
C ARG A 222 -1.44 -15.40 -14.83
N LYS A 223 -1.89 -14.29 -14.24
CA LYS A 223 -1.69 -13.97 -12.81
C LYS A 223 -2.94 -14.23 -11.96
N ARG A 224 -3.99 -14.89 -12.49
CA ARG A 224 -5.30 -15.07 -11.82
C ARG A 224 -5.18 -15.80 -10.48
N ARG A 225 -4.52 -16.96 -10.44
CA ARG A 225 -4.34 -17.76 -9.21
C ARG A 225 -3.54 -17.01 -8.15
N PHE A 226 -2.46 -16.34 -8.56
CA PHE A 226 -1.66 -15.47 -7.68
C PHE A 226 -2.50 -14.32 -7.11
N ARG A 227 -3.24 -13.59 -7.94
CA ARG A 227 -4.13 -12.51 -7.49
C ARG A 227 -5.20 -13.01 -6.52
N GLN A 228 -5.79 -14.18 -6.78
CA GLN A 228 -6.74 -14.82 -5.87
C GLN A 228 -6.09 -15.12 -4.50
N LEU A 229 -4.88 -15.70 -4.50
CA LEU A 229 -4.15 -15.97 -3.27
C LEU A 229 -3.92 -14.68 -2.47
N VAL A 230 -3.41 -13.63 -3.11
CA VAL A 230 -3.11 -12.34 -2.46
C VAL A 230 -4.36 -11.60 -2.01
N SER A 231 -5.45 -11.63 -2.79
CA SER A 231 -6.71 -10.92 -2.47
C SER A 231 -7.34 -11.35 -1.14
N GLY A 232 -7.09 -12.59 -0.70
CA GLY A 232 -7.60 -13.13 0.57
C GLY A 232 -6.74 -12.82 1.79
N MET A 233 -5.64 -12.07 1.64
CA MET A 233 -4.74 -11.70 2.74
C MET A 233 -5.09 -10.30 3.29
N PRO A 234 -4.78 -9.99 4.56
CA PRO A 234 -4.85 -8.62 5.08
C PRO A 234 -4.02 -7.61 4.27
N THR A 235 -3.01 -8.10 3.54
CA THR A 235 -2.19 -7.37 2.56
C THR A 235 -2.71 -7.43 1.13
N GLY A 236 -3.98 -7.77 0.89
CA GLY A 236 -4.62 -7.86 -0.43
C GLY A 236 -4.57 -6.59 -1.30
N ARG A 237 -3.86 -5.55 -0.87
CA ARG A 237 -3.35 -4.43 -1.67
C ARG A 237 -1.84 -4.34 -1.46
N LEU A 238 -1.06 -5.21 -2.11
CA LEU A 238 0.39 -5.27 -1.88
C LEU A 238 1.07 -3.90 -2.09
N ARG A 239 0.63 -3.12 -3.07
CA ARG A 239 1.07 -1.72 -3.25
C ARG A 239 0.94 -0.89 -1.99
N ALA A 240 -0.24 -0.91 -1.34
CA ALA A 240 -0.47 -0.14 -0.11
C ALA A 240 0.45 -0.59 1.03
N ARG A 241 0.81 -1.88 1.05
CA ARG A 241 1.71 -2.46 2.05
C ARG A 241 3.16 -2.09 1.80
N LEU A 242 3.63 -2.25 0.56
CA LEU A 242 4.95 -1.76 0.15
C LEU A 242 5.05 -0.26 0.42
N THR A 243 4.04 0.54 0.08
CA THR A 243 3.99 1.98 0.38
C THR A 243 4.12 2.24 1.87
N SER A 244 3.32 1.58 2.71
CA SER A 244 3.39 1.73 4.18
C SER A 244 4.74 1.31 4.77
N MET A 245 5.42 0.31 4.20
CA MET A 245 6.75 -0.11 4.66
C MET A 245 7.85 0.81 4.14
N ALA A 246 7.72 1.31 2.90
CA ALA A 246 8.68 2.18 2.23
C ALA A 246 8.68 3.60 2.79
N ASP A 247 7.52 4.07 3.26
CA ASP A 247 7.33 5.34 3.97
C ASP A 247 8.31 5.49 5.14
N ARG A 248 8.54 4.41 5.88
CA ARG A 248 9.50 4.37 6.99
C ARG A 248 10.96 4.39 6.57
N THR A 249 11.25 3.95 5.34
CA THR A 249 12.62 3.86 4.82
C THR A 249 13.00 5.06 3.96
N GLY A 250 12.10 6.04 3.81
CA GLY A 250 12.31 7.18 2.90
C GLY A 250 12.35 6.77 1.42
N ILE A 251 11.74 5.63 1.08
CA ILE A 251 11.69 5.11 -0.29
C ILE A 251 10.33 5.45 -0.90
N THR A 252 10.36 6.11 -2.05
CA THR A 252 9.17 6.44 -2.83
C THR A 252 8.73 5.25 -3.67
N VAL A 253 7.45 4.90 -3.60
CA VAL A 253 6.85 3.83 -4.41
C VAL A 253 6.14 4.45 -5.61
N ILE A 254 6.57 4.11 -6.82
CA ILE A 254 6.00 4.61 -8.06
C ILE A 254 5.15 3.51 -8.67
N ALA A 255 3.84 3.74 -8.78
CA ALA A 255 2.94 2.85 -9.48
C ALA A 255 2.96 3.16 -10.98
N VAL A 256 3.15 2.13 -11.82
CA VAL A 256 3.12 2.26 -13.28
C VAL A 256 1.98 1.43 -13.86
N ASP A 257 1.37 1.90 -14.95
CA ASP A 257 0.37 1.13 -15.70
C ASP A 257 0.94 -0.26 -16.06
N PRO A 258 0.24 -1.38 -15.79
CA PRO A 258 0.68 -2.72 -16.18
C PRO A 258 0.60 -3.00 -17.70
N ALA A 259 0.00 -2.11 -18.51
CA ALA A 259 -0.23 -2.37 -19.92
C ALA A 259 1.08 -2.66 -20.69
N TYR A 260 1.18 -3.87 -21.23
CA TYR A 260 2.24 -4.36 -22.12
C TYR A 260 3.66 -4.47 -21.54
N THR A 261 3.89 -4.21 -20.25
CA THR A 261 5.20 -4.33 -19.57
C THR A 261 5.82 -5.73 -19.74
N SER A 262 5.03 -6.79 -19.55
CA SER A 262 5.52 -8.17 -19.69
C SER A 262 5.81 -8.55 -21.15
N ARG A 263 4.96 -8.11 -22.10
CA ARG A 263 5.13 -8.41 -23.54
C ARG A 263 6.35 -7.68 -24.11
N TRP A 264 6.47 -6.40 -23.81
CA TRP A 264 7.54 -5.55 -24.34
C TRP A 264 8.86 -5.81 -23.61
N GLY A 265 8.82 -6.12 -22.31
CA GLY A 265 9.99 -6.66 -21.59
C GLY A 265 10.52 -7.92 -22.27
N ALA A 266 9.66 -8.90 -22.54
CA ALA A 266 10.06 -10.10 -23.27
C ALA A 266 10.62 -9.81 -24.67
N GLN A 267 10.00 -8.88 -25.41
CA GLN A 267 10.41 -8.55 -26.78
C GLN A 267 11.74 -7.77 -26.85
N HIS A 268 11.93 -6.77 -26.00
CA HIS A 268 13.03 -5.81 -26.13
C HIS A 268 14.15 -6.00 -25.12
N TRP A 269 13.93 -6.76 -24.04
CA TRP A 269 14.89 -6.88 -22.94
C TRP A 269 15.28 -8.31 -22.60
N HIS A 270 14.46 -9.33 -22.90
CA HIS A 270 14.83 -10.73 -22.61
C HIS A 270 16.06 -11.19 -23.40
N LYS A 271 16.03 -11.09 -24.74
CA LYS A 271 17.15 -11.50 -25.59
C LYS A 271 18.41 -10.64 -25.34
N PRO A 272 18.34 -9.29 -25.31
CA PRO A 272 19.56 -8.48 -25.18
C PRO A 272 20.23 -8.54 -23.80
N LEU A 273 19.47 -8.89 -22.76
CA LEU A 273 20.03 -9.11 -21.41
C LEU A 273 20.43 -10.57 -21.18
N SER A 274 20.14 -11.46 -22.13
CA SER A 274 20.59 -12.84 -22.09
C SER A 274 21.88 -12.97 -22.89
N GLY A 275 22.94 -13.42 -22.25
CA GLY A 275 24.21 -13.75 -22.88
C GLY A 275 24.83 -14.97 -22.20
N ASP A 276 25.99 -15.41 -22.69
CA ASP A 276 26.62 -16.65 -22.21
C ASP A 276 26.93 -16.62 -20.71
N THR A 277 27.20 -15.44 -20.16
CA THR A 277 27.50 -15.21 -18.74
C THR A 277 26.28 -14.83 -17.90
N ARG A 278 25.11 -14.55 -18.51
CA ARG A 278 23.92 -14.03 -17.82
C ARG A 278 22.63 -14.58 -18.39
N LYS A 279 21.96 -15.45 -17.62
CA LYS A 279 20.59 -15.91 -17.92
C LYS A 279 19.56 -14.95 -17.32
N THR A 280 19.05 -14.03 -18.13
CA THR A 280 17.99 -13.10 -17.73
C THR A 280 16.63 -13.75 -17.97
N THR A 281 15.73 -13.72 -16.98
CA THR A 281 14.37 -14.25 -17.14
C THR A 281 13.42 -13.22 -17.73
N ARG A 282 12.28 -13.67 -18.23
CA ARG A 282 11.17 -12.79 -18.66
C ARG A 282 10.67 -11.85 -17.55
N HIS A 283 10.85 -12.25 -16.28
CA HIS A 283 10.45 -11.49 -15.11
C HIS A 283 11.42 -10.35 -14.82
N ASP A 284 12.72 -10.63 -14.95
CA ASP A 284 13.77 -9.61 -14.90
C ASP A 284 13.58 -8.60 -16.04
N ALA A 285 13.21 -9.06 -17.24
CA ALA A 285 12.91 -8.20 -18.37
C ALA A 285 11.65 -7.33 -18.16
N ALA A 286 10.62 -7.87 -17.50
CA ALA A 286 9.44 -7.11 -17.10
C ALA A 286 9.77 -6.04 -16.05
N ALA A 287 10.61 -6.38 -15.06
CA ALA A 287 11.12 -5.45 -14.05
C ALA A 287 11.85 -4.27 -14.69
N VAL A 288 12.66 -4.50 -15.74
CA VAL A 288 13.30 -3.41 -16.51
C VAL A 288 12.27 -2.53 -17.20
N ALA A 289 11.25 -3.11 -17.84
CA ALA A 289 10.20 -2.34 -18.48
C ALA A 289 9.42 -1.44 -17.49
N ILE A 290 9.17 -1.97 -16.29
CA ILE A 290 8.52 -1.25 -15.18
C ILE A 290 9.39 -0.07 -14.72
N GLY A 291 10.68 -0.30 -14.45
CA GLY A 291 11.60 0.77 -14.03
C GLY A 291 11.75 1.87 -15.08
N ARG A 292 11.90 1.52 -16.36
CA ARG A 292 12.00 2.50 -17.45
C ARG A 292 10.75 3.35 -17.56
N ARG A 293 9.56 2.74 -17.42
CA ARG A 293 8.29 3.45 -17.44
C ARG A 293 8.16 4.44 -16.30
N ALA A 294 8.61 4.08 -15.09
CA ALA A 294 8.62 4.99 -13.95
C ALA A 294 9.50 6.23 -14.16
N GLN A 295 10.59 6.07 -14.93
CA GLN A 295 11.49 7.17 -15.30
C GLN A 295 11.01 7.98 -16.53
N GLY A 296 9.89 7.60 -17.14
CA GLY A 296 9.40 8.25 -18.37
C GLY A 296 10.13 7.81 -19.65
N TYR A 297 10.96 6.78 -19.60
CA TYR A 297 11.66 6.27 -20.78
C TYR A 297 10.80 5.30 -21.60
N PRO A 298 10.94 5.29 -22.94
CA PRO A 298 10.30 4.28 -23.76
C PRO A 298 10.84 2.88 -23.41
N ILE A 299 9.95 1.89 -23.37
CA ILE A 299 10.32 0.48 -23.13
C ILE A 299 11.14 -0.07 -24.30
N ARG A 300 10.92 0.40 -25.53
CA ARG A 300 11.73 -0.03 -26.68
C ARG A 300 13.18 0.41 -26.46
N ARG A 301 14.10 -0.55 -26.53
CA ARG A 301 15.52 -0.27 -26.70
C ARG A 301 15.69 0.30 -28.12
N ARG A 302 16.43 1.41 -28.28
CA ARG A 302 16.77 1.90 -29.62
C ARG A 302 17.51 0.79 -30.35
N THR A 303 17.11 0.51 -31.59
CA THR A 303 17.86 -0.37 -32.49
C THR A 303 19.23 0.26 -32.70
N THR A 304 20.30 -0.53 -32.56
CA THR A 304 21.62 -0.11 -33.06
C THR A 304 21.43 0.29 -34.53
N PRO A 305 21.97 1.44 -34.99
CA PRO A 305 21.94 1.77 -36.41
C PRO A 305 22.42 0.56 -37.22
N PRO A 306 21.86 0.32 -38.43
CA PRO A 306 22.38 -0.72 -39.31
C PRO A 306 23.91 -0.59 -39.39
N PRO A 307 24.67 -1.71 -39.34
CA PRO A 307 26.11 -1.64 -39.54
C PRO A 307 26.38 -0.86 -40.82
N ALA A 308 27.21 0.18 -40.75
CA ALA A 308 27.73 0.76 -41.98
C ALA A 308 28.50 -0.34 -42.73
N HIS A 309 28.40 -0.34 -44.06
CA HIS A 309 29.09 -1.27 -44.95
C HIS A 309 30.62 -1.35 -44.73
N ARG A 310 31.22 -0.42 -43.96
CA ARG A 310 32.64 -0.42 -43.61
C ARG A 310 32.83 -0.30 -42.10
N SER A 311 33.70 -1.15 -41.57
CA SER A 311 34.16 -1.25 -40.17
C SER A 311 34.74 0.05 -39.60
N ASP A 312 35.20 0.93 -40.48
CA ASP A 312 36.11 2.04 -40.18
C ASP A 312 35.33 3.33 -39.83
N ALA A 313 33.99 3.31 -39.95
CA ALA A 313 33.11 4.42 -39.60
C ALA A 313 32.63 4.39 -38.13
N GLN A 314 33.13 3.46 -37.30
CA GLN A 314 32.72 3.33 -35.90
C GLN A 314 33.40 4.36 -34.99
N GLY A 315 32.90 5.60 -35.01
CA GLY A 315 33.01 6.49 -33.86
C GLY A 315 31.98 6.11 -32.79
N HIS A 316 32.33 6.22 -31.50
CA HIS A 316 31.40 6.05 -30.38
C HIS A 316 30.28 7.12 -30.43
N ARG A 317 29.20 6.84 -31.17
CA ARG A 317 28.02 7.69 -31.23
C ARG A 317 26.91 7.12 -30.36
N THR A 318 26.99 7.34 -29.06
CA THR A 318 25.81 7.30 -28.19
C THR A 318 25.11 8.64 -28.28
N VAL A 319 24.08 8.74 -29.15
CA VAL A 319 23.15 9.87 -29.09
C VAL A 319 22.36 9.74 -27.79
N GLN A 320 22.79 10.48 -26.77
CA GLN A 320 22.01 10.77 -25.57
C GLN A 320 20.73 11.48 -26.02
N ALA A 321 19.56 10.98 -25.60
CA ALA A 321 18.30 11.64 -25.89
C ALA A 321 17.82 12.37 -24.64
N GLY A 322 17.65 13.69 -24.77
CA GLY A 322 16.90 14.50 -23.81
C GLY A 322 15.41 14.12 -23.75
N PRO A 323 14.64 14.75 -22.85
CA PRO A 323 13.25 14.39 -22.57
C PRO A 323 12.39 14.48 -23.83
N GLY A 324 11.85 13.35 -24.28
CA GLY A 324 10.92 13.30 -25.41
C GLY A 324 9.50 13.58 -24.95
N ALA A 325 8.78 14.47 -25.65
CA ALA A 325 7.38 14.79 -25.39
C ALA A 325 6.49 13.53 -25.44
N LEU A 326 5.47 13.50 -24.58
CA LEU A 326 4.44 12.47 -24.44
C LEU A 326 3.62 12.31 -25.74
N GLY A 327 4.19 11.65 -26.75
CA GLY A 327 3.45 11.16 -27.90
C GLY A 327 2.62 9.95 -27.48
N ARG A 328 1.30 10.14 -27.26
CA ARG A 328 0.34 9.05 -27.23
C ARG A 328 0.46 8.24 -28.54
N GLU A 329 0.99 7.02 -28.49
CA GLU A 329 0.67 6.01 -29.51
C GLU A 329 -0.85 5.77 -29.42
N GLY A 330 -1.60 6.22 -30.43
CA GLY A 330 -3.04 6.45 -30.38
C GLY A 330 -3.92 5.23 -30.05
N PRO A 331 -5.19 5.46 -29.68
CA PRO A 331 -6.14 4.40 -29.41
C PRO A 331 -6.40 3.58 -30.68
N ARG A 332 -6.53 2.25 -30.50
CA ARG A 332 -6.82 1.28 -31.57
C ARG A 332 -8.00 1.73 -32.45
N PRO A 333 -7.99 1.43 -33.77
CA PRO A 333 -9.21 1.44 -34.58
C PRO A 333 -10.28 0.55 -33.92
N ARG A 334 -11.53 1.03 -33.86
CA ARG A 334 -12.67 0.22 -33.40
C ARG A 334 -12.80 -1.00 -34.30
N VAL A 335 -12.70 -2.19 -33.69
CA VAL A 335 -13.19 -3.43 -34.29
C VAL A 335 -14.72 -3.38 -34.18
N PRO A 336 -15.48 -3.44 -35.29
CA PRO A 336 -16.94 -3.50 -35.22
C PRO A 336 -17.37 -4.74 -34.41
N GLY A 337 -18.33 -4.56 -33.52
CA GLY A 337 -18.91 -5.62 -32.69
C GLY A 337 -19.56 -6.74 -33.52
N PRO A 338 -20.04 -7.80 -32.85
CA PRO A 338 -20.54 -9.01 -33.50
C PRO A 338 -21.70 -8.69 -34.45
N ARG A 339 -21.60 -9.23 -35.66
CA ARG A 339 -22.59 -9.12 -36.74
C ARG A 339 -23.87 -9.86 -36.35
N THR A 340 -24.95 -9.13 -36.08
CA THR A 340 -26.32 -9.60 -36.31
C THR A 340 -26.70 -9.28 -37.75
N ARG A 341 -27.34 -10.26 -38.41
CA ARG A 341 -27.81 -10.17 -39.80
C ARG A 341 -28.88 -9.07 -39.94
N CYS A 342 -28.90 -8.44 -41.12
CA CYS A 342 -29.89 -7.49 -41.67
C CYS A 342 -29.63 -5.98 -41.45
N ALA A 343 -28.83 -5.37 -42.34
CA ALA A 343 -29.04 -4.03 -42.99
C ALA A 343 -27.72 -3.57 -43.69
N PRO A 344 -27.76 -2.97 -44.91
CA PRO A 344 -26.58 -2.42 -45.58
C PRO A 344 -26.25 -0.97 -45.13
N PRO A 345 -25.04 -0.45 -45.38
CA PRO A 345 -24.51 0.74 -44.69
C PRO A 345 -24.71 2.05 -45.48
N ASP A 346 -25.15 3.11 -44.79
CA ASP A 346 -25.01 4.49 -45.27
C ASP A 346 -23.69 5.11 -44.79
N ARG A 347 -23.01 5.78 -45.72
CA ARG A 347 -21.78 6.55 -45.51
C ARG A 347 -22.12 7.90 -44.88
N GLY A 348 -21.50 8.24 -43.75
CA GLY A 348 -21.63 9.55 -43.10
C GLY A 348 -20.31 10.05 -42.50
N THR A 349 -19.64 10.88 -43.27
CA THR A 349 -18.77 12.03 -42.96
C THR A 349 -18.09 12.18 -41.58
N TYR A 350 -16.78 12.44 -41.66
CA TYR A 350 -15.93 13.11 -40.68
C TYR A 350 -16.50 14.46 -40.25
N ALA A 351 -16.58 14.72 -38.95
CA ALA A 351 -16.57 16.05 -38.38
C ALA A 351 -15.84 15.97 -37.02
N GLY A 352 -14.69 16.64 -36.94
CA GLY A 352 -14.02 16.90 -35.67
C GLY A 352 -14.67 18.10 -35.00
N ASP A 353 -14.62 18.13 -33.66
CA ASP A 353 -14.49 19.42 -33.00
C ASP A 353 -13.70 19.29 -31.70
N GLN A 354 -12.79 20.25 -31.54
CA GLN A 354 -11.93 20.43 -30.39
C GLN A 354 -12.65 21.33 -29.38
N SER A 355 -12.59 21.02 -28.09
CA SER A 355 -12.52 22.08 -27.09
C SER A 355 -12.08 21.52 -25.74
N ALA A 356 -10.88 21.95 -25.35
CA ALA A 356 -10.39 21.94 -23.99
C ALA A 356 -11.24 22.89 -23.14
N GLN A 357 -11.56 22.51 -21.90
CA GLN A 357 -11.90 23.47 -20.86
C GLN A 357 -11.21 23.13 -19.55
N HIS A 358 -10.09 23.84 -19.38
CA HIS A 358 -9.55 24.33 -18.12
C HIS A 358 -10.66 25.06 -17.34
N ARG A 359 -10.78 24.83 -16.04
CA ARG A 359 -11.57 25.73 -15.17
C ARG A 359 -10.90 25.86 -13.80
N SER A 360 -10.24 27.00 -13.63
CA SER A 360 -9.89 27.60 -12.35
C SER A 360 -10.48 29.01 -12.35
N GLU A 361 -11.16 29.32 -11.24
CA GLU A 361 -11.45 30.65 -10.67
C GLU A 361 -12.47 31.60 -11.32
N ARG A 362 -13.57 31.86 -10.60
CA ARG A 362 -13.88 33.12 -9.85
C ARG A 362 -15.38 33.14 -9.51
N SER A 363 -15.70 33.22 -8.21
CA SER A 363 -16.23 34.41 -7.51
C SER A 363 -17.64 34.83 -7.95
N ALA A 364 -18.62 34.57 -7.09
CA ALA A 364 -19.83 35.39 -6.98
C ALA A 364 -20.13 35.52 -5.48
N GLU A 365 -20.12 36.77 -5.03
CA GLU A 365 -20.41 37.24 -3.69
C GLU A 365 -21.91 37.14 -3.34
N HIS A 366 -22.12 36.96 -2.03
CA HIS A 366 -23.17 37.56 -1.18
C HIS A 366 -24.64 37.63 -1.64
N GLY A 367 -25.47 36.81 -0.98
CA GLY A 367 -26.88 37.04 -0.74
C GLY A 367 -27.22 36.69 0.71
N SER A 368 -27.51 37.71 1.50
CA SER A 368 -27.76 37.71 2.95
C SER A 368 -29.01 36.92 3.36
N TRP A 369 -28.87 36.04 4.36
CA TRP A 369 -29.98 35.60 5.20
C TRP A 369 -29.84 36.24 6.58
N GLN A 370 -30.69 37.22 6.86
CA GLN A 370 -30.84 37.84 8.17
C GLN A 370 -31.59 36.88 9.10
N GLN A 371 -31.04 36.73 10.30
CA GLN A 371 -31.69 36.11 11.45
C GLN A 371 -32.10 37.26 12.38
N GLU A 372 -33.38 37.63 12.39
CA GLU A 372 -33.92 38.63 13.31
C GLU A 372 -33.90 38.10 14.74
N SER A 373 -33.40 38.94 15.64
CA SER A 373 -33.48 38.77 17.09
C SER A 373 -34.58 39.69 17.64
N LEU A 374 -35.23 39.18 18.69
CA LEU A 374 -36.27 39.78 19.54
C LEU A 374 -36.06 41.27 19.89
N PRO A 375 -37.15 42.03 20.11
CA PRO A 375 -37.11 43.19 20.99
C PRO A 375 -37.70 42.86 22.38
N LEU A 376 -36.97 43.30 23.40
CA LEU A 376 -37.51 43.61 24.72
C LEU A 376 -38.24 44.95 24.64
N SER A 377 -39.42 45.05 25.25
CA SER A 377 -39.94 46.28 25.86
C SER A 377 -41.06 45.96 26.84
N SER A 378 -40.91 46.52 28.05
CA SER A 378 -41.82 46.63 29.21
C SER A 378 -41.94 45.43 30.13
#